data_AF-A0A7W9SFA0-F1
#
_entry.id   AF-A0A7W9SFA0-F1
#
_cell.length_a   1.000
_cell.length_b   1.000
_cell.length_c   1.000
_cell.angle_alpha   90.00
_cell.angle_beta   90.00
_cell.angle_gamma   90.00
#
_symmetry.space_group_name_H-M   'P 1'
#
loop_
_entity.id
_entity.type
_entity.pdbx_description
1 polymer ?
#
loop_
_entity_poly.entity_id
_entity_poly.type
_entity_poly.pdbx_seq_one_letter_code
_entity_poly.pdbx_strand_id
1 'polypeptide(L)' 'MKVLVIPDVHLKTWIFDKAENVLKSGKADRAVCLMDMPDDWDMEFQIDRYRAIYDRAIAFAKDYPDTLWCYGNHDLSYP' A
#
# COMPACT_ATOMS: atom_id res chain seq x y z
N MET A 1 -3.23 -21.66 -2.35
CA MET A 1 -3.00 -20.32 -1.80
C MET A 1 -2.68 -19.37 -2.94
N LYS A 2 -3.57 -18.41 -3.21
CA LYS A 2 -3.41 -17.35 -4.20
C LYS A 2 -3.04 -16.06 -3.48
N VAL A 3 -1.99 -15.39 -3.93
CA VAL A 3 -1.48 -14.17 -3.32
C VAL A 3 -1.71 -13.01 -4.28
N LEU A 4 -2.34 -11.95 -3.80
CA LEU A 4 -2.36 -10.66 -4.48
C LEU A 4 -1.06 -9.91 -4.16
N VAL A 5 -0.34 -9.49 -5.19
CA VAL A 5 0.82 -8.60 -5.02
C VAL A 5 0.38 -7.18 -5.32
N ILE A 6 0.59 -6.29 -4.36
CA ILE A 6 0.45 -4.84 -4.52
C ILE A 6 1.89 -4.32 -4.70
N PRO A 7 2.26 -3.86 -5.91
CA PRO A 7 3.58 -3.31 -6.16
C PRO A 7 3.62 -1.86 -5.64
N ASP A 8 4.31 -0.98 -6.36
CA ASP A 8 4.54 0.41 -5.99
C ASP A 8 3.23 1.20 -5.87
N VAL A 9 3.02 1.82 -4.70
CA VAL A 9 1.75 2.46 -4.35
C VAL A 9 1.71 3.92 -4.77
N HIS A 10 2.84 4.63 -4.67
CA HIS A 10 3.04 5.99 -5.14
C HIS A 10 1.86 6.95 -4.85
N LEU A 11 1.53 7.14 -3.57
CA LEU A 11 0.44 8.02 -3.10
C LEU A 11 -0.99 7.65 -3.57
N LYS A 12 -1.20 6.55 -4.29
CA LYS A 12 -2.49 6.16 -4.88
C LYS A 12 -3.32 5.33 -3.89
N THR A 13 -4.02 6.03 -2.99
CA THR A 13 -4.88 5.41 -1.96
C THR A 13 -5.88 4.40 -2.52
N TRP A 14 -6.40 4.65 -3.73
CA TRP A 14 -7.38 3.81 -4.41
C TRP A 14 -6.86 2.41 -4.77
N ILE A 15 -5.54 2.16 -4.75
CA ILE A 15 -4.97 0.83 -4.95
C ILE A 15 -5.45 -0.12 -3.84
N PHE A 16 -5.51 0.35 -2.59
CA PHE A 16 -6.04 -0.44 -1.48
C PHE A 16 -7.53 -0.75 -1.66
N ASP A 17 -8.33 0.18 -2.18
CA ASP A 17 -9.75 -0.08 -2.48
C ASP A 17 -9.90 -1.19 -3.51
N LYS A 18 -9.04 -1.21 -4.54
CA LYS A 18 -9.00 -2.31 -5.53
C LYS A 18 -8.54 -3.62 -4.90
N ALA A 19 -7.52 -3.59 -4.05
CA ALA A 19 -7.03 -4.78 -3.35
C ALA A 19 -8.11 -5.40 -2.46
N GLU A 20 -8.87 -4.57 -1.73
CA GLU A 20 -10.01 -5.02 -0.95
C GLU A 20 -11.06 -5.72 -1.81
N ASN A 21 -11.40 -5.16 -2.97
CA ASN A 21 -12.38 -5.78 -3.86
C ASN A 21 -11.91 -7.16 -4.34
N VAL A 22 -10.60 -7.33 -4.60
CA VAL A 22 -10.02 -8.63 -4.97
C VAL A 22 -10.11 -9.61 -3.80
N LEU A 23 -9.74 -9.20 -2.59
CA LEU A 23 -9.78 -10.05 -1.39
C LEU A 23 -11.23 -10.43 -1.01
N LYS A 24 -12.14 -9.45 -0.96
CA LYS A 24 -13.59 -9.66 -0.70
C LYS A 24 -14.24 -10.60 -1.72
N SER A 25 -13.79 -10.58 -2.97
CA SER A 25 -14.29 -11.48 -4.01
C SER A 25 -13.75 -12.91 -3.94
N GLY A 26 -12.82 -13.21 -3.02
CA GLY A 26 -12.18 -14.53 -2.88
C GLY A 26 -11.22 -14.88 -4.02
N LYS A 27 -10.79 -13.90 -4.81
CA LYS A 27 -9.83 -14.11 -5.91
C LYS A 27 -8.40 -14.32 -5.39
N ALA A 28 -8.10 -13.85 -4.19
CA ALA A 28 -6.85 -14.08 -3.47
C ALA A 28 -7.13 -14.38 -2.00
N ASP A 29 -6.27 -15.20 -1.40
CA ASP A 29 -6.36 -15.60 0.01
C ASP A 29 -5.64 -14.61 0.93
N ARG A 30 -4.64 -13.89 0.40
CA ARG A 30 -3.86 -12.87 1.12
C ARG A 30 -3.28 -11.85 0.16
N ALA A 31 -2.78 -10.73 0.69
CA ALA A 31 -2.00 -9.76 -0.07
C ALA A 31 -0.58 -9.55 0.48
N VAL A 32 0.34 -9.16 -0.40
CA VAL A 32 1.69 -8.70 -0.09
C VAL A 32 1.86 -7.31 -0.70
N CYS A 33 2.27 -6.33 0.10
CA CYS A 33 2.53 -4.95 -0.32
C CYS A 33 4.03 -4.68 -0.40
N LEU A 34 4.52 -4.26 -1.57
CA LEU A 34 5.92 -3.89 -1.82
C LEU A 34 6.18 -2.38 -1.63
N MET A 35 5.18 -1.67 -1.12
CA MET A 35 5.26 -0.29 -0.65
C MET A 35 5.65 0.73 -1.73
N ASP A 36 6.73 1.51 -1.55
CA ASP A 36 6.96 2.80 -2.22
C ASP A 36 5.77 3.75 -2.05
N MET A 37 5.47 4.01 -0.77
CA MET A 37 4.26 4.73 -0.36
C MET A 37 4.35 6.24 -0.62
N PRO A 38 5.37 6.97 -0.11
CA PRO A 38 5.44 8.43 -0.18
C PRO A 38 6.25 8.91 -1.40
N ASP A 39 6.08 8.26 -2.55
CA ASP A 39 6.86 8.54 -3.76
C ASP A 39 5.95 8.86 -4.93
N ASP A 40 6.00 10.06 -5.48
CA ASP A 40 5.40 10.35 -6.78
C ASP A 40 6.03 11.64 -7.34
N TRP A 41 5.89 11.84 -8.64
CA TRP A 41 6.48 13.00 -9.32
C TRP A 41 5.89 14.32 -8.81
N ASP A 42 6.76 15.29 -8.51
CA ASP A 42 6.42 16.63 -8.04
C ASP A 42 5.59 16.66 -6.72
N MET A 43 5.77 15.67 -5.85
CA MET A 43 5.02 15.53 -4.59
C MET A 43 5.85 15.73 -3.32
N GLU A 44 7.12 16.15 -3.42
CA GLU A 44 8.14 16.15 -2.36
C GLU A 44 7.73 16.90 -1.08
N PHE A 45 6.77 17.82 -1.18
CA PHE A 45 6.28 18.64 -0.06
C PHE A 45 4.78 18.47 0.23
N GLN A 46 4.13 17.50 -0.39
CA GLN A 46 2.70 17.23 -0.24
C GLN A 46 2.42 16.36 0.99
N ILE A 47 2.80 16.86 2.17
CA ILE A 47 2.75 16.12 3.45
C ILE A 47 1.36 15.54 3.74
N ASP A 48 0.29 16.27 3.40
CA ASP A 48 -1.08 15.78 3.59
C ASP A 48 -1.38 14.53 2.76
N ARG A 49 -0.79 14.42 1.56
CA ARG A 49 -0.92 13.22 0.73
C ARG A 49 -0.14 12.06 1.31
N TYR A 50 1.03 12.32 1.90
CA TYR A 50 1.85 11.31 2.55
C TYR A 50 1.11 10.74 3.75
N ARG A 51 0.52 11.61 4.56
CA ARG A 51 -0.34 11.20 5.67
C ARG A 51 -1.52 10.37 5.18
N ALA A 52 -2.24 10.84 4.15
CA ALA A 52 -3.41 10.15 3.64
C ALA A 52 -3.10 8.74 3.13
N ILE A 53 -1.95 8.53 2.47
CA ILE A 53 -1.58 7.20 1.99
C ILE A 53 -1.24 6.24 3.14
N TYR A 54 -0.54 6.71 4.17
CA TYR A 54 -0.25 5.89 5.36
C TYR A 54 -1.51 5.60 6.18
N ASP A 55 -2.38 6.59 6.40
CA ASP A 55 -3.66 6.39 7.09
C ASP A 55 -4.51 5.32 6.37
N ARG A 56 -4.55 5.37 5.03
CA ARG A 56 -5.28 4.36 4.21
C ARG A 56 -4.64 2.97 4.29
N ALA A 57 -3.32 2.88 4.25
CA ALA A 57 -2.60 1.62 4.37
C ALA A 57 -2.73 0.99 5.75
N ILE A 58 -2.68 1.80 6.82
CA ILE A 58 -2.91 1.34 8.19
C ILE A 58 -4.32 0.78 8.34
N ALA A 59 -5.33 1.46 7.78
CA ALA A 59 -6.70 0.93 7.76
C ALA A 59 -6.78 -0.42 7.02
N PHE A 60 -6.15 -0.52 5.84
CA PHE A 60 -6.09 -1.78 5.10
C PHE A 60 -5.40 -2.91 5.90
N ALA A 61 -4.27 -2.63 6.54
CA ALA A 61 -3.55 -3.61 7.35
C ALA A 61 -4.36 -4.09 8.56
N LYS A 62 -5.16 -3.21 9.16
CA LYS A 62 -6.07 -3.56 10.27
C LYS A 62 -7.20 -4.47 9.82
N ASP A 63 -7.79 -4.19 8.66
CA ASP A 63 -8.89 -4.98 8.11
C ASP A 63 -8.41 -6.34 7.55
N TYR A 64 -7.15 -6.42 7.11
CA TYR A 64 -6.52 -7.63 6.57
C TYR A 64 -5.18 -7.91 7.28
N PRO A 65 -5.23 -8.43 8.53
CA PRO A 65 -4.03 -8.59 9.37
C PRO A 65 -3.02 -9.62 8.86
N ASP A 66 -3.42 -10.53 7.97
CA ASP A 66 -2.52 -11.53 7.37
C ASP A 66 -1.70 -11.00 6.18
N THR A 67 -1.80 -9.70 5.90
CA THR A 67 -1.02 -9.03 4.85
C THR A 67 0.45 -8.92 5.23
N LEU A 68 1.34 -9.09 4.24
CA LEU A 68 2.78 -8.90 4.43
C LEU A 68 3.22 -7.60 3.77
N TRP A 69 4.25 -6.99 4.34
CA TRP A 69 4.74 -5.68 3.93
C TRP A 69 6.26 -5.72 3.79
N CYS A 70 6.76 -5.15 2.71
CA CYS A 70 8.19 -5.04 2.41
C CYS A 70 8.46 -3.60 2.01
N TYR A 71 9.47 -2.97 2.64
CA TYR A 71 9.88 -1.61 2.29
C TYR A 71 10.41 -1.57 0.86
N GLY A 72 9.89 -0.63 0.08
CA GLY A 72 10.47 -0.20 -1.18
C GLY A 72 11.63 0.76 -0.94
N ASN A 73 12.29 1.16 -2.02
CA ASN A 73 13.50 1.97 -1.95
C ASN A 73 13.20 3.45 -1.61
N HIS A 74 11.94 3.89 -1.71
CA HIS A 74 11.50 5.24 -1.37
C HIS A 74 10.81 5.34 0.01
N ASP A 75 10.70 4.24 0.77
CA ASP A 75 10.04 4.25 2.08
C ASP A 75 10.98 4.57 3.26
N LEU A 76 12.29 4.48 3.04
CA LEU A 76 13.30 4.67 4.07
C LEU A 76 14.31 5.73 3.61
N SER A 77 14.71 6.58 4.54
CA SER A 77 15.82 7.52 4.29
C SER A 77 17.13 6.76 4.14
N TYR A 78 17.91 7.14 3.14
CA TYR A 78 19.30 6.69 3.01
C TYR A 78 20.19 7.42 4.02
N PRO A 79 21.24 6.75 4.56
CA PRO A 79 22.26 7.39 5.42
C PRO A 79 23.03 8.51 4.74
#